data_AF-A0ABD2IXU3-F1
#
_entry.id   AF-A0ABD2IXU3-F1
#
_cell.length_a   1.000
_cell.length_b   1.000
_cell.length_c   1.000
_cell.angle_alpha   90.00
_cell.angle_beta   90.00
_cell.angle_gamma   90.00
#
_symmetry.space_group_name_H-M   'P 1'
#
loop_
_entity.id
_entity.type
_entity.pdbx_description
1 polymer ?
#
loop_
_entity_poly.entity_id
_entity_poly.type
_entity_poly.pdbx_seq_one_letter_code
_entity_poly.pdbx_strand_id
1 'polypeptide(L)'
;MDSAFFSAMSVLANADFTPLVVALAIGVPSALLYCVELGVIIANFGHFRSSFFVLVTVRGICSLVNYVFSFFAPRFGKIGLFLPLYLCLPRLVLALLLFVGYYSFHVENLLTAFLLLNRFTSILMPMNYEKFWRRSLPFFLALSFILPLPFTAPIFGFDMFIHVQSDNVTFTLDDHKTENELNSSEFSAWSAILFGAICLLLNLATLFVYKLCRCQNAGLQNDANSKIERKMTIYTVFTFFGQLIFAIFMVFVYVTATNFVDEQNNRYSYAQKWFNISLEMNEVLFIANFNQYPWVNDLATVVIPAWLLLWASSKMREILAEKFNKLTSHLKKQKLGSIQLKTQTKTIKVQPKTTKVKPATKNVVG
;
A
#
# COMPACT_ATOMS: atom_id res chain seq x y z
N MET A 1 -23.34 -4.43 26.37
CA MET A 1 -22.09 -3.87 25.81
C MET A 1 -21.73 -2.68 26.68
N ASP A 2 -20.48 -2.58 27.15
CA ASP A 2 -20.14 -1.71 28.29
C ASP A 2 -20.06 -0.23 27.88
N SER A 3 -20.48 0.68 28.76
CA SER A 3 -20.43 2.14 28.54
C SER A 3 -19.01 2.65 28.22
N ALA A 4 -17.99 1.98 28.77
CA ALA A 4 -16.58 2.26 28.47
C ALA A 4 -16.21 2.00 27.00
N PHE A 5 -16.76 0.94 26.39
CA PHE A 5 -16.50 0.62 24.98
C PHE A 5 -17.07 1.71 24.07
N PHE A 6 -18.32 2.13 24.29
CA PHE A 6 -18.92 3.21 23.50
C PHE A 6 -18.26 4.56 23.72
N SER A 7 -17.81 4.85 24.93
CA SER A 7 -17.00 6.04 25.19
C SER A 7 -15.71 6.04 24.35
N ALA A 8 -15.00 4.90 24.30
CA ALA A 8 -13.81 4.76 23.46
C ALA A 8 -14.12 4.90 21.96
N MET A 9 -15.22 4.29 21.49
CA MET A 9 -15.64 4.41 20.08
C MET A 9 -16.05 5.84 19.73
N SER A 10 -16.72 6.56 20.63
CA SER A 10 -17.05 7.98 20.45
C SER A 10 -15.80 8.84 20.34
N VAL A 11 -14.77 8.58 21.15
CA VAL A 11 -13.46 9.26 21.02
C VAL A 11 -12.85 8.99 19.65
N LEU A 12 -12.88 7.74 19.17
CA LEU A 12 -12.36 7.39 17.84
C LEU A 12 -13.19 7.98 16.68
N ALA A 13 -14.50 8.09 16.85
CA ALA A 13 -15.41 8.71 15.88
C ALA A 13 -15.17 10.21 15.74
N ASN A 14 -14.73 10.88 16.81
CA ASN A 14 -14.43 12.32 16.80
C ASN A 14 -12.96 12.64 16.48
N ALA A 15 -12.09 11.63 16.38
CA ALA A 15 -10.65 11.80 16.26
C ALA A 15 -10.14 11.76 14.80
N ASP A 16 -10.89 12.26 13.83
CA ASP A 16 -10.67 12.08 12.38
C ASP A 16 -9.23 12.37 11.91
N PHE A 17 -8.60 13.37 12.52
CA PHE A 17 -7.24 13.80 12.18
C PHE A 17 -6.16 12.80 12.64
N THR A 18 -6.35 12.12 13.77
CA THR A 18 -5.32 11.24 14.36
C THR A 18 -5.03 10.01 13.47
N PRO A 19 -6.04 9.22 13.04
CA PRO A 19 -5.85 8.13 12.10
C PRO A 19 -5.19 8.57 10.79
N LEU A 20 -5.51 9.77 10.29
CA LEU A 20 -4.89 10.32 9.08
C LEU A 20 -3.41 10.63 9.30
N VAL A 21 -3.04 11.30 10.40
CA VAL A 21 -1.64 11.59 10.73
C VAL A 21 -0.84 10.30 10.87
N VAL A 22 -1.38 9.30 11.56
CA VAL A 22 -0.75 7.97 11.68
C VAL A 22 -0.56 7.36 10.29
N ALA A 23 -1.61 7.36 9.45
CA ALA A 23 -1.56 6.84 8.08
C ALA A 23 -0.48 7.55 7.24
N LEU A 24 -0.35 8.87 7.34
CA LEU A 24 0.68 9.61 6.62
C LEU A 24 2.09 9.28 7.14
N ALA A 25 2.25 9.21 8.45
CA ALA A 25 3.53 8.94 9.11
C ALA A 25 4.08 7.56 8.75
N ILE A 26 3.22 6.54 8.63
CA ILE A 26 3.65 5.18 8.26
C ILE A 26 3.57 4.94 6.75
N GLY A 27 2.55 5.47 6.08
CA GLY A 27 2.22 5.19 4.70
C GLY A 27 3.16 5.87 3.72
N VAL A 28 3.47 7.15 3.90
CA VAL A 28 4.34 7.90 2.95
C VAL A 28 5.75 7.32 2.89
N PRO A 29 6.46 7.09 4.01
CA PRO A 29 7.79 6.47 3.96
C PRO A 29 7.76 5.07 3.35
N SER A 30 6.70 4.30 3.63
CA SER A 30 6.54 2.94 3.11
C SER A 30 6.26 2.93 1.61
N ALA A 31 5.43 3.85 1.10
CA ALA A 31 5.16 4.00 -0.33
C ALA A 31 6.42 4.40 -1.09
N LEU A 32 7.22 5.34 -0.55
CA LEU A 32 8.51 5.72 -1.12
C LEU A 32 9.48 4.54 -1.15
N LEU A 33 9.56 3.77 -0.06
CA LEU A 33 10.36 2.54 -0.02
C LEU A 33 9.87 1.57 -1.11
N TYR A 34 8.57 1.33 -1.20
CA TYR A 34 8.02 0.37 -2.17
C TYR A 34 8.32 0.80 -3.62
N CYS A 35 8.20 2.09 -3.94
CA CYS A 35 8.60 2.65 -5.24
C CYS A 35 10.08 2.37 -5.55
N VAL A 36 10.97 2.55 -4.57
CA VAL A 36 12.41 2.27 -4.71
C VAL A 36 12.65 0.77 -4.95
N GLU A 37 11.96 -0.11 -4.22
CA GLU A 37 12.07 -1.56 -4.38
C GLU A 37 11.59 -2.03 -5.75
N LEU A 38 10.43 -1.55 -6.22
CA LEU A 38 9.92 -1.83 -7.56
C LEU A 38 10.89 -1.31 -8.62
N GLY A 39 11.43 -0.10 -8.45
CA GLY A 39 12.46 0.45 -9.31
C GLY A 39 13.71 -0.44 -9.37
N VAL A 40 14.13 -1.03 -8.25
CA VAL A 40 15.25 -1.99 -8.22
C VAL A 40 14.89 -3.29 -8.94
N ILE A 41 13.70 -3.85 -8.72
CA ILE A 41 13.26 -5.08 -9.39
C ILE A 41 13.21 -4.88 -10.90
N ILE A 42 12.59 -3.80 -11.37
CA ILE A 42 12.44 -3.48 -12.79
C ILE A 42 13.80 -3.22 -13.43
N ALA A 43 14.65 -2.39 -12.82
CA ALA A 43 15.97 -2.06 -13.38
C ALA A 43 16.94 -3.25 -13.37
N ASN A 44 16.71 -4.27 -12.53
CA ASN A 44 17.56 -5.45 -12.40
C ASN A 44 16.77 -6.73 -12.67
N PHE A 45 15.82 -6.70 -13.61
CA PHE A 45 14.87 -7.79 -13.85
C PHE A 45 15.55 -9.14 -14.11
N GLY A 46 16.77 -9.15 -14.68
CA GLY A 46 17.58 -10.35 -14.84
C GLY A 46 17.85 -11.11 -13.53
N HIS A 47 17.98 -10.41 -12.40
CA HIS A 47 18.16 -11.01 -11.07
C HIS A 47 16.84 -11.35 -10.36
N PHE A 48 15.71 -10.80 -10.83
CA PHE A 48 14.39 -10.93 -10.21
C PHE A 48 13.37 -11.59 -11.16
N ARG A 49 13.82 -12.48 -12.04
CA ARG A 49 12.99 -13.11 -13.08
C ARG A 49 12.00 -14.14 -12.54
N SER A 50 12.09 -14.52 -11.26
CA SER A 50 11.21 -15.54 -10.70
C SER A 50 9.75 -15.08 -10.70
N SER A 51 8.82 -16.03 -10.90
CA SER A 51 7.38 -15.75 -10.92
C SER A 51 6.89 -15.05 -9.65
N PHE A 52 7.52 -15.32 -8.52
CA PHE A 52 7.27 -14.61 -7.28
C PHE A 52 7.53 -13.11 -7.38
N PHE A 53 8.70 -12.69 -7.86
CA PHE A 53 9.01 -11.27 -7.96
C PHE A 53 8.12 -10.57 -8.99
N VAL A 54 7.69 -11.27 -10.05
CA VAL A 54 6.69 -10.73 -10.99
C VAL A 54 5.35 -10.50 -10.27
N LEU A 55 4.84 -11.48 -9.51
CA LEU A 55 3.60 -11.33 -8.73
C LEU A 55 3.71 -10.20 -7.69
N VAL A 56 4.83 -10.13 -6.95
CA VAL A 56 5.11 -9.05 -5.99
C VAL A 56 5.15 -7.69 -6.68
N THR A 57 5.73 -7.61 -7.89
CA THR A 57 5.83 -6.35 -8.65
C THR A 57 4.45 -5.89 -9.10
N VAL A 58 3.67 -6.78 -9.73
CA VAL A 58 2.31 -6.44 -10.20
C VAL A 58 1.42 -6.04 -9.01
N ARG A 59 1.46 -6.81 -7.92
CA ARG A 59 0.73 -6.46 -6.68
C ARG A 59 1.18 -5.11 -6.14
N GLY A 60 2.48 -4.85 -6.06
CA GLY A 60 3.01 -3.59 -5.54
C GLY A 60 2.61 -2.38 -6.38
N ILE A 61 2.54 -2.52 -7.70
CA ILE A 61 2.01 -1.48 -8.58
C ILE A 61 0.53 -1.21 -8.27
N CYS A 62 -0.29 -2.26 -8.18
CA CYS A 62 -1.70 -2.12 -7.79
C CYS A 62 -1.86 -1.45 -6.42
N SER A 63 -1.03 -1.82 -5.44
CA SER A 63 -1.04 -1.22 -4.10
C SER A 63 -0.69 0.25 -4.10
N LEU A 64 0.29 0.67 -4.91
CA LEU A 64 0.64 2.09 -5.03
C LEU A 64 -0.45 2.89 -5.75
N VAL A 65 -1.08 2.32 -6.78
CA VAL A 65 -2.24 2.95 -7.44
C VAL A 65 -3.37 3.11 -6.43
N ASN A 66 -3.75 2.05 -5.72
CA ASN A 66 -4.78 2.09 -4.69
C ASN A 66 -4.44 3.09 -3.59
N TYR A 67 -3.19 3.12 -3.13
CA TYR A 67 -2.70 4.08 -2.14
C TYR A 67 -2.95 5.52 -2.60
N VAL A 68 -2.57 5.87 -3.83
CA VAL A 68 -2.80 7.22 -4.39
C VAL A 68 -4.30 7.53 -4.49
N PHE A 69 -5.11 6.62 -5.04
CA PHE A 69 -6.55 6.83 -5.17
C PHE A 69 -7.27 6.93 -3.83
N SER A 70 -6.75 6.25 -2.79
CA SER A 70 -7.29 6.37 -1.43
C SER A 70 -7.14 7.78 -0.85
N PHE A 71 -6.25 8.62 -1.37
CA PHE A 71 -6.23 10.04 -0.98
C PHE A 71 -7.46 10.76 -1.50
N PHE A 72 -7.80 10.53 -2.76
CA PHE A 72 -8.89 11.23 -3.42
C PHE A 72 -10.27 10.76 -2.93
N ALA A 73 -10.51 9.48 -2.72
CA ALA A 73 -11.83 9.06 -2.26
C ALA A 73 -12.00 9.22 -0.72
N PRO A 74 -11.43 8.35 0.12
CA PRO A 74 -11.72 8.37 1.56
C PRO A 74 -10.91 9.36 2.41
N ARG A 75 -9.73 9.86 2.01
CA ARG A 75 -8.93 10.74 2.90
C ARG A 75 -9.29 12.21 2.75
N PHE A 76 -9.34 12.74 1.53
CA PHE A 76 -9.71 14.14 1.33
C PHE A 76 -11.14 14.42 1.76
N GLY A 77 -12.05 13.45 1.55
CA GLY A 77 -13.40 13.44 2.12
C GLY A 77 -13.43 13.71 3.63
N LYS A 78 -12.56 13.03 4.39
CA LYS A 78 -12.51 13.12 5.86
C LYS A 78 -11.95 14.41 6.44
N ILE A 79 -11.22 15.19 5.66
CA ILE A 79 -10.71 16.49 6.12
C ILE A 79 -11.43 17.64 5.41
N GLY A 80 -12.45 17.34 4.60
CA GLY A 80 -13.16 18.31 3.76
C GLY A 80 -12.29 18.98 2.71
N LEU A 81 -11.12 18.42 2.42
CA LEU A 81 -10.20 19.02 1.48
C LEU A 81 -10.78 18.88 0.07
N PHE A 82 -10.83 20.01 -0.64
CA PHE A 82 -11.37 20.11 -1.99
C PHE A 82 -12.89 19.86 -2.12
N LEU A 83 -13.68 19.88 -1.04
CA LEU A 83 -15.15 19.69 -1.13
C LEU A 83 -15.82 20.47 -2.29
N PRO A 84 -15.55 21.78 -2.52
CA PRO A 84 -16.13 22.50 -3.66
C PRO A 84 -15.76 21.91 -5.02
N LEU A 85 -14.55 21.38 -5.18
CA LEU A 85 -14.13 20.70 -6.40
C LEU A 85 -14.90 19.41 -6.61
N TYR A 86 -15.08 18.60 -5.55
CA TYR A 86 -15.82 17.34 -5.62
C TYR A 86 -17.27 17.57 -6.04
N LEU A 87 -17.94 18.58 -5.47
CA LEU A 87 -19.31 18.94 -5.82
C LEU A 87 -19.46 19.37 -7.30
N CYS A 88 -18.36 19.75 -7.96
CA CYS A 88 -18.33 20.09 -9.39
C CYS A 88 -17.86 18.92 -10.29
N LEU A 89 -17.42 17.79 -9.73
CA LEU A 89 -16.95 16.66 -10.53
C LEU A 89 -18.10 15.98 -11.26
N PRO A 90 -17.91 15.58 -12.53
CA PRO A 90 -18.92 14.80 -13.24
C PRO A 90 -19.09 13.42 -12.61
N ARG A 91 -20.30 12.88 -12.67
CA ARG A 91 -20.68 11.54 -12.17
C ARG A 91 -19.67 10.45 -12.55
N LEU A 92 -19.19 10.48 -13.80
CA LEU A 92 -18.20 9.51 -14.30
C LEU A 92 -16.90 9.50 -13.50
N VAL A 93 -16.43 10.67 -13.05
CA VAL A 93 -15.19 10.78 -12.27
C VAL A 93 -15.42 10.27 -10.85
N LEU A 94 -16.56 10.57 -10.23
CA LEU A 94 -16.92 10.04 -8.92
C LEU A 94 -17.03 8.49 -8.95
N ALA A 95 -17.69 7.96 -9.99
CA ALA A 95 -17.78 6.52 -10.23
C ALA A 95 -16.39 5.89 -10.42
N LEU A 96 -15.49 6.54 -11.18
CA LEU A 96 -14.13 6.07 -11.37
C LEU A 96 -13.34 6.03 -10.05
N LEU A 97 -13.45 7.05 -9.20
CA LEU A 97 -12.79 7.08 -7.90
C LEU A 97 -13.24 5.92 -7.02
N LEU A 98 -14.55 5.65 -6.98
CA LEU A 98 -15.11 4.54 -6.21
C LEU A 98 -14.74 3.17 -6.82
N PHE A 99 -14.85 3.04 -8.14
CA PHE A 99 -14.46 1.85 -8.90
C PHE A 99 -13.02 1.46 -8.60
N VAL A 100 -12.07 2.39 -8.67
CA VAL A 100 -10.65 2.06 -8.44
C VAL A 100 -10.41 1.53 -7.04
N GLY A 101 -11.10 2.05 -6.01
CA GLY A 101 -10.99 1.55 -4.65
C GLY A 101 -11.46 0.10 -4.51
N TYR A 102 -12.69 -0.20 -4.96
CA TYR A 102 -13.25 -1.54 -4.88
C TYR A 102 -12.54 -2.54 -5.81
N TYR A 103 -12.24 -2.13 -7.04
CA TYR A 103 -11.54 -2.96 -8.01
C TYR A 103 -10.15 -3.35 -7.52
N SER A 104 -9.36 -2.37 -7.04
CA SER A 104 -8.03 -2.64 -6.53
C SER A 104 -8.05 -3.59 -5.34
N PHE A 105 -9.02 -3.45 -4.43
CA PHE A 105 -9.19 -4.37 -3.31
C PHE A 105 -9.34 -5.84 -3.76
N HIS A 106 -10.23 -6.10 -4.73
CA HIS A 106 -10.41 -7.48 -5.24
C HIS A 106 -9.17 -7.98 -6.00
N VAL A 107 -8.56 -7.14 -6.84
CA VAL A 107 -7.32 -7.48 -7.57
C VAL A 107 -6.20 -7.85 -6.60
N GLU A 108 -6.02 -7.07 -5.53
CA GLU A 108 -4.99 -7.32 -4.51
C GLU A 108 -5.23 -8.61 -3.74
N ASN A 109 -6.47 -8.94 -3.42
CA ASN A 109 -6.83 -10.22 -2.78
C ASN A 109 -6.50 -11.41 -3.68
N LEU A 110 -6.86 -11.36 -4.97
CA LEU A 110 -6.48 -12.40 -5.93
C LEU A 110 -4.97 -12.53 -6.09
N LEU A 111 -4.26 -11.42 -6.27
CA LEU A 111 -2.80 -11.43 -6.39
C LEU A 111 -2.13 -11.98 -5.13
N THR A 112 -2.67 -11.68 -3.95
CA THR A 112 -2.18 -12.24 -2.68
C THR A 112 -2.42 -13.74 -2.60
N ALA A 113 -3.61 -14.21 -3.01
CA ALA A 113 -3.90 -15.64 -3.07
C ALA A 113 -2.96 -16.37 -4.06
N PHE A 114 -2.69 -15.80 -5.23
CA PHE A 114 -1.73 -16.37 -6.19
C PHE A 114 -0.29 -16.32 -5.69
N LEU A 115 0.10 -15.30 -4.94
CA LEU A 115 1.39 -15.22 -4.29
C LEU A 115 1.57 -16.35 -3.25
N LEU A 116 0.52 -16.64 -2.47
CA LEU A 116 0.53 -17.75 -1.52
C LEU A 116 0.53 -19.11 -2.22
N LEU A 117 -0.25 -19.26 -3.29
CA LEU A 117 -0.23 -20.46 -4.13
C LEU A 117 1.16 -20.68 -4.75
N ASN A 118 1.82 -19.60 -5.15
CA ASN A 118 3.20 -19.64 -5.67
C ASN A 118 4.18 -20.18 -4.63
N ARG A 119 4.08 -19.73 -3.38
CA ARG A 119 4.88 -20.26 -2.27
C ARG A 119 4.56 -21.71 -1.93
N PHE A 120 3.27 -22.03 -1.84
CA PHE A 120 2.84 -23.40 -1.59
C PHE A 120 3.43 -24.37 -2.63
N THR A 121 3.30 -24.03 -3.90
CA THR A 121 3.80 -24.87 -5.01
C THR A 121 5.32 -24.89 -5.13
N SER A 122 6.05 -23.82 -4.73
CA SER A 122 7.51 -23.82 -4.72
C SER A 122 8.08 -24.79 -3.68
N ILE A 123 7.40 -24.94 -2.54
CA ILE A 123 7.79 -25.90 -1.49
C ILE A 123 7.32 -27.31 -1.85
N LEU A 124 6.10 -27.47 -2.34
CA LEU A 124 5.52 -28.78 -2.67
C LEU A 124 6.20 -29.44 -3.88
N MET A 125 6.56 -28.66 -4.92
CA MET A 125 7.04 -29.17 -6.20
C MET A 125 8.32 -28.47 -6.69
N PRO A 126 9.42 -28.52 -5.93
CA PRO A 126 10.63 -27.71 -6.20
C PRO A 126 11.27 -27.96 -7.58
N MET A 127 11.10 -29.15 -8.15
CA MET A 127 11.67 -29.49 -9.47
C MET A 127 10.87 -28.93 -10.66
N ASN A 128 9.56 -28.74 -10.48
CA ASN A 128 8.64 -28.40 -11.58
C ASN A 128 7.99 -27.02 -11.43
N TYR A 129 8.11 -26.37 -10.26
CA TYR A 129 7.38 -25.14 -9.96
C TYR A 129 7.68 -24.02 -10.96
N GLU A 130 8.96 -23.84 -11.35
CA GLU A 130 9.34 -22.75 -12.24
C GLU A 130 8.74 -22.93 -13.64
N LYS A 131 8.76 -24.16 -14.16
CA LYS A 131 8.13 -24.49 -15.45
C LYS A 131 6.62 -24.30 -15.41
N PHE A 132 5.97 -24.72 -14.31
CA PHE A 132 4.54 -24.51 -14.10
C PHE A 132 4.20 -23.03 -14.14
N TRP A 133 4.81 -22.22 -13.27
CA TRP A 133 4.52 -20.80 -13.17
C TRP A 133 4.92 -20.01 -14.42
N ARG A 134 6.03 -20.33 -15.08
CA ARG A 134 6.40 -19.63 -16.32
C ARG A 134 5.33 -19.78 -17.40
N ARG A 135 4.64 -20.92 -17.45
CA ARG A 135 3.55 -21.17 -18.41
C ARG A 135 2.21 -20.58 -17.95
N SER A 136 1.88 -20.70 -16.67
CA SER A 136 0.57 -20.31 -16.13
C SER A 136 0.48 -18.87 -15.63
N LEU A 137 1.61 -18.19 -15.38
CA LEU A 137 1.63 -16.84 -14.81
C LEU A 137 0.83 -15.82 -15.63
N PRO A 138 0.93 -15.73 -16.98
CA PRO A 138 0.12 -14.80 -17.74
C PRO A 138 -1.39 -15.02 -17.56
N PHE A 139 -1.81 -16.28 -17.43
CA PHE A 139 -3.20 -16.63 -17.16
C PHE A 139 -3.64 -16.17 -15.76
N PHE A 140 -2.85 -16.43 -14.72
CA PHE A 140 -3.16 -15.97 -13.36
C PHE A 140 -3.19 -14.44 -13.25
N LEU A 141 -2.27 -13.74 -13.95
CA LEU A 141 -2.30 -12.28 -14.02
C LEU A 141 -3.56 -11.79 -14.72
N ALA A 142 -3.90 -12.31 -15.89
CA ALA A 142 -5.13 -11.94 -16.59
C ALA A 142 -6.38 -12.20 -15.74
N LEU A 143 -6.45 -13.37 -15.08
CA LEU A 143 -7.54 -13.72 -14.18
C LEU A 143 -7.66 -12.73 -13.01
N SER A 144 -6.54 -12.25 -12.45
CA SER A 144 -6.54 -11.27 -11.36
C SER A 144 -7.23 -9.97 -11.73
N PHE A 145 -7.12 -9.53 -12.99
CA PHE A 145 -7.70 -8.27 -13.46
C PHE A 145 -9.09 -8.45 -14.08
N ILE A 146 -9.36 -9.58 -14.73
CA ILE A 146 -10.64 -9.81 -15.41
C ILE A 146 -11.73 -10.23 -14.41
N LEU A 147 -11.41 -11.09 -13.45
CA LEU A 147 -12.41 -11.65 -12.53
C LEU A 147 -13.13 -10.60 -11.66
N PRO A 148 -12.48 -9.51 -11.19
CA PRO A 148 -13.18 -8.48 -10.43
C PRO A 148 -14.12 -7.58 -11.24
N LEU A 149 -13.98 -7.51 -12.57
CA LEU A 149 -14.74 -6.56 -13.39
C LEU A 149 -16.26 -6.75 -13.32
N PRO A 150 -16.84 -7.97 -13.44
CA PRO A 150 -18.28 -8.17 -13.35
C PRO A 150 -18.90 -7.65 -12.05
N PHE A 151 -18.11 -7.60 -10.97
CA PHE A 151 -18.58 -7.19 -9.64
C PHE A 151 -18.41 -5.69 -9.37
N THR A 152 -17.52 -5.02 -10.10
CA THR A 152 -17.14 -3.62 -9.83
C THR A 152 -17.52 -2.67 -10.94
N ALA A 153 -17.55 -3.12 -12.19
CA ALA A 153 -18.00 -2.31 -13.33
C ALA A 153 -19.45 -1.80 -13.23
N PRO A 154 -20.40 -2.49 -12.56
CA PRO A 154 -21.75 -1.96 -12.37
C PRO A 154 -21.81 -0.58 -11.68
N ILE A 155 -20.76 -0.18 -10.93
CA ILE A 155 -20.67 1.15 -10.30
C ILE A 155 -20.85 2.30 -11.30
N PHE A 156 -20.43 2.13 -12.55
CA PHE A 156 -20.62 3.15 -13.58
C PHE A 156 -22.09 3.35 -13.99
N GLY A 157 -22.97 2.40 -13.65
CA GLY A 157 -24.41 2.48 -13.84
C GLY A 157 -25.16 3.16 -12.70
N PHE A 158 -24.55 3.31 -11.52
CA PHE A 158 -25.20 3.87 -10.32
C PHE A 158 -25.12 5.38 -10.25
N ASP A 159 -26.13 6.01 -9.65
CA ASP A 159 -26.11 7.45 -9.38
C ASP A 159 -25.13 7.73 -8.25
N MET A 160 -24.11 8.53 -8.56
CA MET A 160 -23.04 8.87 -7.63
C MET A 160 -23.32 10.22 -6.97
N PHE A 161 -23.24 10.27 -5.65
CA PHE A 161 -23.45 11.49 -4.89
C PHE A 161 -22.33 11.72 -3.88
N ILE A 162 -22.25 12.96 -3.42
CA ILE A 162 -21.38 13.36 -2.32
C ILE A 162 -22.27 13.62 -1.13
N HIS A 163 -22.16 12.77 -0.11
CA HIS A 163 -22.85 12.97 1.15
C HIS A 163 -22.00 13.85 2.04
N VAL A 164 -22.41 15.11 2.22
CA VAL A 164 -21.76 16.05 3.13
C VAL A 164 -22.28 15.78 4.55
N GLN A 165 -21.38 15.61 5.51
CA GLN A 165 -21.73 15.32 6.89
C GLN A 165 -22.26 16.56 7.62
N SER A 166 -22.75 16.35 8.84
CA SER A 166 -23.35 17.39 9.69
C SER A 166 -22.44 18.57 10.02
N ASP A 167 -21.12 18.40 9.91
CA ASP A 167 -20.12 19.45 10.11
C ASP A 167 -19.98 20.40 8.91
N ASN A 168 -20.68 20.13 7.80
CA ASN A 168 -20.63 20.86 6.53
C ASN A 168 -19.23 20.93 5.89
N VAL A 169 -18.29 20.10 6.33
CA VAL A 169 -16.90 20.11 5.87
C VAL A 169 -16.53 18.72 5.37
N THR A 170 -16.75 17.68 6.16
CA THR A 170 -16.44 16.31 5.76
C THR A 170 -17.48 15.74 4.81
N PHE A 171 -17.03 14.82 3.95
CA PHE A 171 -17.92 14.18 2.98
C PHE A 171 -17.47 12.75 2.66
N THR A 172 -18.43 11.97 2.18
CA THR A 172 -18.22 10.62 1.65
C THR A 172 -18.77 10.52 0.24
N LEU A 173 -18.14 9.69 -0.59
CA LEU A 173 -18.69 9.29 -1.88
C LEU A 173 -19.67 8.14 -1.65
N ASP A 174 -20.88 8.29 -2.16
CA ASP A 174 -21.92 7.29 -2.03
C ASP A 174 -22.48 6.89 -3.39
N ASP A 175 -22.81 5.61 -3.52
CA ASP A 175 -23.54 5.05 -4.64
C ASP A 175 -25.00 4.85 -4.20
N HIS A 176 -25.91 5.77 -4.59
CA HIS A 176 -27.33 5.60 -4.28
C HIS A 176 -27.85 4.41 -5.08
N LYS A 177 -28.10 3.31 -4.37
CA LYS A 177 -28.58 2.06 -4.95
C LYS A 177 -30.09 2.07 -5.05
N THR A 178 -30.61 1.50 -6.13
CA THR A 178 -32.02 1.06 -6.19
C THR A 178 -32.16 -0.28 -5.45
N GLU A 179 -33.36 -0.62 -4.96
CA GLU A 179 -33.62 -1.81 -4.10
C GLU A 179 -33.13 -3.16 -4.67
N ASN A 180 -32.83 -3.24 -5.97
CA ASN A 180 -32.43 -4.48 -6.67
C ASN A 180 -30.93 -4.57 -6.99
N GLU A 181 -30.09 -3.63 -6.55
CA GLU A 181 -28.67 -3.58 -6.91
C GLU A 181 -27.76 -4.20 -5.84
N LEU A 182 -26.80 -5.01 -6.29
CA LEU A 182 -25.84 -5.70 -5.43
C LEU A 182 -25.02 -4.69 -4.61
N ASN A 183 -25.08 -4.80 -3.29
CA ASN A 183 -24.37 -3.88 -2.41
C ASN A 183 -22.85 -4.07 -2.54
N SER A 184 -22.15 -3.07 -3.09
CA SER A 184 -20.70 -3.06 -3.30
C SER A 184 -19.92 -3.35 -2.01
N SER A 185 -20.41 -2.85 -0.87
CA SER A 185 -19.82 -3.12 0.45
C SER A 185 -20.07 -4.55 0.94
N GLU A 186 -21.26 -5.10 0.68
CA GLU A 186 -21.62 -6.49 1.00
C GLU A 186 -20.76 -7.47 0.20
N PHE A 187 -20.69 -7.27 -1.11
CA PHE A 187 -19.88 -8.11 -1.98
C PHE A 187 -18.40 -8.04 -1.58
N SER A 188 -17.91 -6.84 -1.24
CA SER A 188 -16.55 -6.66 -0.73
C SER A 188 -16.31 -7.44 0.56
N ALA A 189 -17.24 -7.41 1.51
CA ALA A 189 -17.12 -8.16 2.76
C ALA A 189 -17.11 -9.68 2.52
N TRP A 190 -18.03 -10.20 1.70
CA TRP A 190 -18.05 -11.63 1.35
C TRP A 190 -16.79 -12.06 0.59
N SER A 191 -16.34 -11.23 -0.35
CA SER A 191 -15.08 -11.45 -1.06
C SER A 191 -13.90 -11.46 -0.10
N ALA A 192 -13.87 -10.55 0.90
CA ALA A 192 -12.84 -10.51 1.93
C ALA A 192 -12.81 -11.80 2.75
N ILE A 193 -13.97 -12.30 3.17
CA ILE A 193 -14.09 -13.56 3.91
C ILE A 193 -13.61 -14.74 3.06
N LEU A 194 -14.06 -14.83 1.80
CA LEU A 194 -13.69 -15.91 0.89
C LEU A 194 -12.18 -15.93 0.63
N PHE A 195 -11.59 -14.81 0.24
CA PHE A 195 -10.15 -14.74 -0.02
C PHE A 195 -9.33 -14.87 1.26
N GLY A 196 -9.82 -14.37 2.39
CA GLY A 196 -9.22 -14.58 3.71
C GLY A 196 -9.14 -16.07 4.05
N ALA A 197 -10.22 -16.82 3.84
CA ALA A 197 -10.25 -18.27 4.05
C ALA A 197 -9.29 -19.02 3.11
N ILE A 198 -9.29 -18.69 1.82
CA ILE A 198 -8.36 -19.28 0.82
C ILE A 198 -6.91 -19.02 1.24
N CYS A 199 -6.57 -17.78 1.60
CA CYS A 199 -5.22 -17.41 1.99
C CYS A 199 -4.79 -18.10 3.29
N LEU A 200 -5.70 -18.24 4.26
CA LEU A 200 -5.43 -18.96 5.51
C LEU A 200 -5.12 -20.43 5.21
N LEU A 201 -5.96 -21.10 4.41
CA LEU A 201 -5.76 -22.50 4.04
C LEU A 201 -4.45 -22.71 3.29
N LEU A 202 -4.11 -21.83 2.34
CA LEU A 202 -2.84 -21.89 1.62
C LEU A 202 -1.63 -21.70 2.55
N ASN A 203 -1.70 -20.77 3.51
CA ASN A 203 -0.62 -20.58 4.50
C ASN A 203 -0.47 -21.81 5.40
N LEU A 204 -1.56 -22.35 5.94
CA LEU A 204 -1.53 -23.56 6.76
C LEU A 204 -0.96 -24.74 5.98
N ALA A 205 -1.40 -24.94 4.73
CA ALA A 205 -0.86 -25.98 3.85
C ALA A 205 0.63 -25.76 3.56
N THR A 206 1.06 -24.52 3.31
CA THR A 206 2.47 -24.17 3.07
C THR A 206 3.33 -24.49 4.29
N LEU A 207 2.89 -24.11 5.49
CA LEU A 207 3.61 -24.40 6.74
C LEU A 207 3.66 -25.90 7.05
N PHE A 208 2.56 -26.60 6.80
CA PHE A 208 2.49 -28.06 6.99
C PHE A 208 3.45 -28.79 6.05
N VAL A 209 3.39 -28.49 4.75
CA VAL A 209 4.29 -29.08 3.74
C VAL A 209 5.74 -28.71 4.04
N TYR A 210 6.03 -27.46 4.41
CA TYR A 210 7.38 -27.04 4.80
C TYR A 210 7.92 -27.86 5.97
N LYS A 211 7.11 -28.13 6.99
CA LYS A 211 7.49 -28.98 8.13
C LYS A 211 7.76 -30.42 7.69
N LEU A 212 6.88 -31.00 6.86
CA LEU A 212 7.05 -32.37 6.35
C LEU A 212 8.32 -32.52 5.50
N CYS A 213 8.53 -31.63 4.53
CA CYS A 213 9.70 -31.67 3.65
C CYS A 213 11.01 -31.46 4.43
N ARG A 214 11.00 -30.62 5.47
CA ARG A 214 12.17 -30.42 6.32
C ARG A 214 12.54 -31.67 7.13
N CYS A 215 11.55 -32.40 7.63
CA CYS A 215 11.80 -33.67 8.32
C CYS A 215 12.40 -34.72 7.37
N GLN A 216 11.97 -34.75 6.11
CA GLN A 216 12.47 -35.70 5.11
C GLN A 216 13.88 -35.35 4.61
N ASN A 217 14.20 -34.07 4.46
CA ASN A 217 15.44 -33.60 3.84
C ASN A 217 16.48 -33.08 4.84
N ALA A 218 16.39 -33.46 6.12
CA ALA A 218 17.17 -32.91 7.23
C ALA A 218 18.71 -33.01 7.09
N GLY A 219 19.22 -33.73 6.09
CA GLY A 219 20.67 -33.84 5.81
C GLY A 219 21.13 -33.43 4.40
N LEU A 220 20.24 -33.03 3.48
CA LEU A 220 20.57 -32.82 2.05
C LEU A 220 20.43 -31.38 1.57
N GLN A 221 19.83 -30.49 2.37
CA GLN A 221 19.50 -29.14 1.91
C GLN A 221 20.62 -28.15 2.21
N ASN A 222 21.03 -27.36 1.22
CA ASN A 222 21.96 -26.24 1.40
C ASN A 222 21.33 -25.18 2.33
N ASP A 223 21.99 -24.89 3.46
CA ASP A 223 21.53 -23.95 4.49
C ASP A 223 21.17 -22.57 3.94
N ALA A 224 21.89 -22.10 2.91
CA ALA A 224 21.65 -20.80 2.29
C ALA A 224 20.26 -20.73 1.61
N ASN A 225 19.90 -21.75 0.85
CA ASN A 225 18.63 -21.81 0.13
C ASN A 225 17.46 -21.95 1.13
N SER A 226 17.64 -22.77 2.17
CA SER A 226 16.65 -22.93 3.25
C SER A 226 16.35 -21.60 3.95
N LYS A 227 17.38 -20.78 4.20
CA LYS A 227 17.23 -19.46 4.83
C LYS A 227 16.45 -18.49 3.95
N ILE A 228 16.68 -18.50 2.64
CA ILE A 228 15.95 -17.64 1.69
C ILE A 228 14.48 -18.04 1.62
N GLU A 229 14.19 -19.33 1.45
CA GLU A 229 12.81 -19.85 1.41
C GLU A 229 12.06 -19.50 2.70
N ARG A 230 12.66 -19.71 3.87
CA ARG A 230 12.05 -19.34 5.15
C ARG A 230 11.68 -17.85 5.22
N LYS A 231 12.57 -16.97 4.75
CA LYS A 231 12.31 -15.52 4.75
C LYS A 231 11.16 -15.15 3.80
N MET A 232 11.09 -15.77 2.63
CA MET A 232 10.01 -15.54 1.67
C MET A 232 8.67 -16.08 2.17
N THR A 233 8.65 -17.23 2.86
CA THR A 233 7.44 -17.75 3.51
C THR A 233 6.97 -16.84 4.63
N ILE A 234 7.89 -16.31 5.45
CA ILE A 234 7.55 -15.33 6.49
C ILE A 234 6.94 -14.07 5.86
N TYR A 235 7.55 -13.54 4.79
CA TYR A 235 7.01 -12.41 4.04
C TYR A 235 5.55 -12.63 3.61
N THR A 236 5.23 -13.80 3.04
CA THR A 236 3.87 -14.08 2.59
C THR A 236 2.87 -14.31 3.73
N VAL A 237 3.29 -14.90 4.85
CA VAL A 237 2.45 -15.06 6.05
C VAL A 237 2.06 -13.70 6.62
N PHE A 238 3.02 -12.78 6.75
CA PHE A 238 2.72 -11.43 7.23
C PHE A 238 1.92 -10.60 6.22
N THR A 239 2.17 -10.77 4.92
CA THR A 239 1.33 -10.15 3.89
C THR A 239 -0.13 -10.61 4.01
N PHE A 240 -0.36 -11.89 4.31
CA PHE A 240 -1.69 -12.40 4.66
C PHE A 240 -2.24 -11.78 5.93
N PHE A 241 -1.45 -11.58 7.00
CA PHE A 241 -1.94 -10.88 8.20
C PHE A 241 -2.42 -9.46 7.89
N GLY A 242 -1.72 -8.72 7.01
CA GLY A 242 -2.19 -7.43 6.51
C GLY A 242 -3.58 -7.53 5.86
N GLN A 243 -3.76 -8.51 4.96
CA GLN A 243 -5.07 -8.74 4.32
C GLN A 243 -6.15 -9.20 5.30
N LEU A 244 -5.80 -10.01 6.31
CA LEU A 244 -6.73 -10.45 7.32
C LEU A 244 -7.25 -9.27 8.16
N ILE A 245 -6.36 -8.36 8.55
CA ILE A 245 -6.75 -7.14 9.26
C ILE A 245 -7.70 -6.31 8.40
N PHE A 246 -7.37 -6.13 7.11
CA PHE A 246 -8.22 -5.37 6.19
C PHE A 246 -9.56 -6.08 5.92
N ALA A 247 -9.60 -7.42 5.85
CA ALA A 247 -10.82 -8.18 5.70
C ALA A 247 -11.74 -8.06 6.91
N ILE A 248 -11.20 -8.18 8.13
CA ILE A 248 -11.94 -7.93 9.37
C ILE A 248 -12.52 -6.52 9.34
N PHE A 249 -11.70 -5.53 8.99
CA PHE A 249 -12.13 -4.15 8.84
C PHE A 249 -13.31 -4.00 7.87
N MET A 250 -13.25 -4.62 6.69
CA MET A 250 -14.33 -4.55 5.69
C MET A 250 -15.63 -5.22 6.17
N VAL A 251 -15.53 -6.32 6.94
CA VAL A 251 -16.71 -6.93 7.58
C VAL A 251 -17.33 -5.98 8.60
N PHE A 252 -16.52 -5.31 9.42
CA PHE A 252 -17.02 -4.29 10.35
C PHE A 252 -17.67 -3.12 9.62
N VAL A 253 -17.08 -2.63 8.51
CA VAL A 253 -17.69 -1.60 7.67
C VAL A 253 -19.05 -2.09 7.18
N TYR A 254 -19.14 -3.28 6.60
CA TYR A 254 -20.41 -3.81 6.09
C TYR A 254 -21.49 -3.93 7.17
N VAL A 255 -21.16 -4.46 8.35
CA VAL A 255 -22.11 -4.61 9.45
C VAL A 255 -22.63 -3.25 9.94
N THR A 256 -21.78 -2.22 9.92
CA THR A 256 -22.10 -0.87 10.45
C THR A 256 -22.62 0.10 9.40
N ALA A 257 -22.30 -0.08 8.11
CA ALA A 257 -22.69 0.79 6.99
C ALA A 257 -24.18 0.71 6.60
N THR A 258 -24.98 -0.07 7.31
CA THR A 258 -26.39 -0.37 7.00
C THR A 258 -27.35 0.83 7.12
N ASN A 259 -26.85 2.06 7.32
CA ASN A 259 -27.66 3.24 7.65
C ASN A 259 -27.81 4.28 6.51
N PHE A 260 -27.14 4.15 5.35
CA PHE A 260 -27.00 5.28 4.41
C PHE A 260 -28.03 5.38 3.26
N VAL A 261 -28.93 4.42 3.08
CA VAL A 261 -29.93 4.51 2.00
C VAL A 261 -31.30 4.13 2.57
N ASP A 262 -32.33 4.83 2.10
CA ASP A 262 -33.76 4.85 2.44
C ASP A 262 -34.51 3.50 2.63
N GLU A 263 -33.84 2.37 2.87
CA GLU A 263 -34.39 1.12 3.43
C GLU A 263 -34.74 1.22 4.93
N GLN A 264 -35.04 2.43 5.40
CA GLN A 264 -35.22 2.83 6.80
C GLN A 264 -36.41 2.15 7.51
N ASN A 265 -37.21 1.35 6.81
CA ASN A 265 -38.38 0.65 7.40
C ASN A 265 -38.26 -0.88 7.50
N ASN A 266 -37.31 -1.55 6.85
CA ASN A 266 -37.28 -3.03 6.83
C ASN A 266 -35.97 -3.69 7.27
N ARG A 267 -34.87 -2.95 7.38
CA ARG A 267 -33.61 -3.50 7.90
C ARG A 267 -33.37 -3.02 9.32
N TYR A 268 -34.08 -3.63 10.26
CA TYR A 268 -33.57 -3.85 11.61
C TYR A 268 -32.11 -4.32 11.48
N SER A 269 -31.14 -3.46 11.80
CA SER A 269 -29.74 -3.76 11.51
C SER A 269 -29.37 -5.09 12.16
N TYR A 270 -28.65 -5.98 11.46
CA TYR A 270 -28.14 -7.21 12.06
C TYR A 270 -27.41 -6.90 13.38
N ALA A 271 -26.78 -5.73 13.45
CA ALA A 271 -26.14 -5.23 14.66
C ALA A 271 -27.13 -4.93 15.79
N GLN A 272 -28.27 -4.27 15.54
CA GLN A 272 -29.33 -4.10 16.54
C GLN A 272 -29.91 -5.45 16.97
N LYS A 273 -30.17 -6.36 16.03
CA LYS A 273 -30.71 -7.68 16.35
C LYS A 273 -29.74 -8.55 17.16
N TRP A 274 -28.45 -8.52 16.83
CA TRP A 274 -27.45 -9.41 17.43
C TRP A 274 -26.77 -8.80 18.66
N PHE A 275 -26.62 -7.47 18.69
CA PHE A 275 -25.89 -6.76 19.73
C PHE A 275 -26.75 -5.77 20.54
N ASN A 276 -28.03 -5.60 20.19
CA ASN A 276 -28.96 -4.69 20.87
C ASN A 276 -28.46 -3.23 20.93
N ILE A 277 -27.85 -2.75 19.84
CA ILE A 277 -27.34 -1.37 19.73
C ILE A 277 -28.40 -0.42 19.17
N SER A 278 -28.43 0.83 19.64
CA SER A 278 -29.30 1.87 19.07
C SER A 278 -28.77 2.36 17.72
N LEU A 279 -29.62 3.09 16.97
CA LEU A 279 -29.23 3.67 15.68
C LEU A 279 -28.04 4.64 15.81
N GLU A 280 -28.10 5.54 16.80
CA GLU A 280 -27.03 6.48 17.13
C GLU A 280 -25.72 5.76 17.49
N MET A 281 -25.80 4.67 18.25
CA MET A 281 -24.64 3.84 18.56
C MET A 281 -24.04 3.20 17.29
N ASN A 282 -24.88 2.78 16.34
CA ASN A 282 -24.40 2.19 15.09
C ASN A 282 -23.69 3.23 14.21
N GLU A 283 -24.21 4.46 14.14
CA GLU A 283 -23.57 5.57 13.43
C GLU A 283 -22.19 5.90 14.03
N VAL A 284 -22.10 6.00 15.36
CA VAL A 284 -20.82 6.20 16.05
C VAL A 284 -19.84 5.07 15.74
N LEU A 285 -20.29 3.81 15.74
CA LEU A 285 -19.45 2.66 15.38
C LEU A 285 -18.99 2.69 13.92
N PHE A 286 -19.88 3.04 13.00
CA PHE A 286 -19.54 3.19 11.59
C PHE A 286 -18.48 4.26 11.41
N ILE A 287 -18.69 5.46 11.95
CA ILE A 287 -17.73 6.58 11.82
C ILE A 287 -16.40 6.22 12.48
N ALA A 288 -16.43 5.69 13.71
CA ALA A 288 -15.22 5.26 14.41
C ALA A 288 -14.40 4.27 13.59
N ASN A 289 -15.04 3.25 13.02
CA ASN A 289 -14.40 2.25 12.18
C ASN A 289 -13.95 2.88 10.86
N PHE A 290 -14.83 3.56 10.14
CA PHE A 290 -14.52 4.19 8.86
C PHE A 290 -13.32 5.13 8.99
N ASN A 291 -13.21 5.90 10.09
CA ASN A 291 -12.06 6.75 10.39
C ASN A 291 -10.72 6.01 10.45
N GLN A 292 -10.71 4.73 10.86
CA GLN A 292 -9.50 3.89 10.87
C GLN A 292 -9.05 3.45 9.47
N TYR A 293 -9.92 3.53 8.45
CA TYR A 293 -9.62 3.08 7.09
C TYR A 293 -8.22 3.45 6.57
N PRO A 294 -7.72 4.71 6.66
CA PRO A 294 -6.51 5.12 5.98
C PRO A 294 -5.28 4.35 6.47
N TRP A 295 -5.10 4.22 7.78
CA TRP A 295 -3.94 3.51 8.31
C TRP A 295 -4.09 2.00 8.20
N VAL A 296 -5.33 1.47 8.30
CA VAL A 296 -5.60 0.04 8.11
C VAL A 296 -5.29 -0.38 6.67
N ASN A 297 -5.77 0.39 5.69
CA ASN A 297 -5.47 0.21 4.28
C ASN A 297 -3.95 0.31 4.01
N ASP A 298 -3.30 1.34 4.54
CA ASP A 298 -1.85 1.56 4.34
C ASP A 298 -1.02 0.43 4.94
N LEU A 299 -1.40 -0.01 6.13
CA LEU A 299 -0.71 -1.10 6.82
C LEU A 299 -0.75 -2.38 5.98
N ALA A 300 -1.93 -2.73 5.46
CA ALA A 300 -2.17 -3.96 4.70
C ALA A 300 -1.55 -3.93 3.29
N THR A 301 -1.68 -2.81 2.59
CA THR A 301 -1.36 -2.70 1.16
C THR A 301 0.08 -2.27 0.90
N VAL A 302 0.62 -1.35 1.71
CA VAL A 302 1.92 -0.71 1.45
C VAL A 302 2.95 -1.01 2.54
N VAL A 303 2.63 -0.77 3.82
CA VAL A 303 3.61 -0.83 4.91
C VAL A 303 4.16 -2.25 5.09
N ILE A 304 3.30 -3.22 5.40
CA ILE A 304 3.75 -4.61 5.64
C ILE A 304 4.49 -5.17 4.41
N PRO A 305 3.96 -5.05 3.17
CA PRO A 305 4.65 -5.58 1.99
C PRO A 305 6.00 -4.92 1.71
N ALA A 306 6.12 -3.58 1.79
CA ALA A 306 7.38 -2.91 1.47
C ALA A 306 8.48 -3.28 2.48
N TRP A 307 8.22 -3.12 3.77
CA TRP A 307 9.25 -3.36 4.79
C TRP A 307 9.67 -4.83 4.87
N LEU A 308 8.74 -5.76 4.65
CA LEU A 308 9.08 -7.17 4.66
C LEU A 308 9.74 -7.66 3.38
N LEU A 309 9.47 -7.04 2.23
CA LEU A 309 10.18 -7.37 1.00
C LEU A 309 11.66 -7.00 1.14
N LEU A 310 11.94 -5.79 1.65
CA LEU A 310 13.29 -5.34 1.99
C LEU A 310 13.97 -6.31 2.96
N TRP A 311 13.28 -6.77 4.00
CA TRP A 311 13.82 -7.69 5.00
C TRP A 311 14.02 -9.13 4.47
N ALA A 312 13.13 -9.60 3.60
CA ALA A 312 13.18 -10.96 3.07
C ALA A 312 14.28 -11.11 2.02
N SER A 313 14.43 -10.13 1.12
CA SER A 313 15.34 -10.20 -0.02
C SER A 313 16.74 -9.67 0.30
N SER A 314 17.72 -10.58 0.50
CA SER A 314 19.13 -10.18 0.64
C SER A 314 19.66 -9.48 -0.60
N LYS A 315 19.31 -9.99 -1.78
CA LYS A 315 19.75 -9.43 -3.06
C LYS A 315 19.27 -7.99 -3.25
N MET A 316 18.04 -7.70 -2.84
CA MET A 316 17.50 -6.33 -2.89
C MET A 316 18.30 -5.38 -1.99
N ARG A 317 18.60 -5.79 -0.74
CA ARG A 317 19.43 -4.99 0.18
C ARG A 317 20.84 -4.78 -0.35
N GLU A 318 21.46 -5.81 -0.95
CA GLU A 318 22.79 -5.69 -1.56
C GLU A 318 22.80 -4.64 -2.67
N ILE A 319 21.83 -4.69 -3.60
CA ILE A 319 21.74 -3.73 -4.71
C ILE A 319 21.45 -2.31 -4.18
N LEU A 320 20.57 -2.17 -3.18
CA LEU A 320 20.27 -0.88 -2.57
C LEU A 320 21.48 -0.30 -1.85
N ALA A 321 22.21 -1.11 -1.07
CA ALA A 321 23.43 -0.70 -0.40
C ALA A 321 24.51 -0.28 -1.41
N GLU A 322 24.68 -1.03 -2.49
CA GLU A 322 25.61 -0.68 -3.57
C GLU A 322 25.25 0.67 -4.21
N LYS A 323 23.98 0.88 -4.56
CA LYS A 323 23.49 2.15 -5.13
C LYS A 323 23.67 3.32 -4.16
N PHE A 324 23.36 3.12 -2.89
CA PHE A 324 23.53 4.13 -1.85
C PHE A 324 25.01 4.49 -1.63
N ASN A 325 25.91 3.50 -1.61
CA ASN A 325 27.36 3.70 -1.51
C ASN A 325 27.91 4.45 -2.73
N LYS A 326 27.43 4.14 -3.94
CA LYS A 326 27.78 4.89 -5.15
C LYS A 326 27.32 6.35 -5.05
N LEU A 327 26.07 6.59 -4.65
CA LEU A 327 25.51 7.94 -4.51
C LEU A 327 26.29 8.78 -3.50
N THR A 328 26.55 8.23 -2.30
CA THR A 328 27.33 8.91 -1.26
C THR A 328 28.76 9.19 -1.71
N SER A 329 29.40 8.28 -2.44
CA SER A 329 30.73 8.51 -3.01
C SER A 329 30.75 9.65 -4.05
N HIS A 330 29.71 9.77 -4.88
CA HIS A 330 29.56 10.85 -5.85
C HIS A 330 29.35 12.20 -5.17
N LEU A 331 28.47 12.26 -4.16
CA LEU A 331 28.24 13.48 -3.37
C LEU A 331 29.51 13.94 -2.64
N LYS A 332 30.29 13.00 -2.09
CA LYS A 332 31.58 13.31 -1.46
C LYS A 332 32.57 13.88 -2.47
N LYS A 333 32.69 13.29 -3.66
CA LYS A 333 33.55 13.80 -4.75
C LYS A 333 33.14 15.21 -5.21
N GLN A 334 31.84 15.47 -5.40
CA GLN A 334 31.34 16.80 -5.76
C GLN A 334 31.63 17.86 -4.68
N LYS A 335 31.45 17.51 -3.39
CA LYS A 335 31.78 18.41 -2.28
C LYS A 335 33.28 18.73 -2.23
N LEU A 336 34.16 17.75 -2.45
CA LEU A 336 35.61 17.97 -2.53
C LEU A 336 36.01 18.86 -3.72
N GLY A 337 35.44 18.63 -4.90
CA GLY A 337 35.70 19.47 -6.08
C GLY A 337 35.29 20.93 -5.89
N SER A 338 34.12 21.19 -5.29
CA SER A 338 33.67 22.56 -5.00
C SER A 338 34.53 23.29 -3.96
N ILE A 339 35.12 22.56 -3.00
CA ILE A 339 36.05 23.13 -2.02
C ILE A 339 37.38 23.49 -2.70
N GLN A 340 37.92 22.61 -3.55
CA GLN A 340 39.17 22.89 -4.28
C GLN A 340 39.06 24.10 -5.21
N LEU A 341 37.93 24.26 -5.92
CA LEU A 341 37.67 25.44 -6.74
C LEU A 341 37.66 26.72 -5.89
N LYS A 342 36.96 26.73 -4.74
CA LYS A 342 36.92 27.90 -3.85
C LYS A 342 38.29 28.25 -3.28
N THR A 343 39.13 27.25 -2.97
CA THR A 343 40.49 27.49 -2.49
C THR A 343 41.37 28.08 -3.59
N GLN A 344 41.31 27.57 -4.83
CA GLN A 344 42.07 28.14 -5.95
C GLN A 344 41.62 29.56 -6.30
N THR A 345 40.32 29.87 -6.24
CA THR A 345 39.83 31.25 -6.46
C THR A 345 40.30 32.22 -5.38
N LYS A 346 40.54 31.77 -4.13
CA LYS A 346 41.13 32.62 -3.07
C LYS A 346 42.63 32.85 -3.26
N THR A 347 43.39 31.84 -3.71
CA THR A 347 44.84 31.98 -3.90
C THR A 347 45.21 32.89 -5.07
N ILE A 348 44.36 32.98 -6.11
CA ILE A 348 44.63 33.82 -7.30
C ILE A 348 44.43 35.33 -7.03
N LYS A 349 43.81 35.72 -5.91
CA LYS A 349 43.59 37.15 -5.56
C LYS A 349 44.69 37.82 -4.72
N VAL A 350 45.81 37.14 -4.47
CA VAL A 350 47.01 37.77 -3.88
C VAL A 350 48.06 37.95 -4.98
N GLN A 351 47.78 38.84 -5.94
CA GLN A 351 48.88 39.43 -6.71
C GLN A 351 49.58 40.44 -5.79
N PRO A 352 50.89 40.29 -5.53
CA PRO A 352 51.64 41.32 -4.84
C PRO A 352 51.60 42.60 -5.67
N LYS A 353 51.06 43.67 -5.09
CA LYS A 353 51.17 45.04 -5.63
C LYS A 353 52.66 45.33 -5.78
N THR A 354 53.19 45.27 -7.01
CA THR A 354 54.57 45.66 -7.31
C THR A 354 54.67 47.18 -7.20
N THR A 355 55.23 47.64 -6.08
CA THR A 355 55.59 49.05 -5.88
C THR A 355 56.68 49.39 -6.90
N LYS A 356 56.32 50.13 -7.95
CA LYS A 356 57.28 50.73 -8.90
C LYS A 356 58.18 51.71 -8.13
N VAL A 357 59.44 51.34 -7.89
CA VAL A 357 60.50 52.27 -7.48
C VAL A 357 60.90 53.09 -8.70
N LYS A 358 60.65 54.41 -8.64
CA LYS A 358 61.09 55.39 -9.66
C LYS A 358 62.62 55.57 -9.55
N PRO A 359 63.39 55.43 -10.65
CA PRO A 359 64.80 55.82 -10.65
C PRO A 359 64.94 57.35 -10.69
N ALA A 360 65.85 57.88 -9.86
CA ALA A 360 66.19 59.30 -9.80
C ALA A 360 67.05 59.70 -11.02
N THR A 361 66.59 60.71 -11.75
CA THR A 361 67.26 61.35 -12.88
C THR A 361 68.44 62.20 -12.37
N LYS A 362 69.67 61.90 -12.84
CA LYS A 362 70.82 62.78 -12.74
C LYS A 362 70.67 63.91 -13.78
N ASN A 363 70.58 65.15 -13.33
CA ASN A 363 70.68 66.34 -14.18
C ASN A 363 72.17 66.62 -14.49
N VAL A 364 72.48 66.72 -15.77
CA VAL A 364 73.75 67.27 -16.30
C VAL A 364 73.39 68.51 -17.12
N VAL A 365 73.78 69.68 -16.62
CA VAL A 365 73.95 70.98 -17.30
C VAL A 365 74.94 71.71 -16.38
N GLY A 366 76.00 72.38 -16.79
CA GLY A 366 76.58 72.78 -18.07
C GLY A 366 77.70 73.75 -17.69
#